data_AF-A0A084WIX6-F1
#
_entry.id   AF-A0A084WIX6-F1
#
_cell.length_a   1.000
_cell.length_b   1.000
_cell.length_c   1.000
_cell.angle_alpha   90.00
_cell.angle_beta   90.00
_cell.angle_gamma   90.00
#
_symmetry.space_group_name_H-M   'P 1'
#
loop_
_entity.id
_entity.type
_entity.pdbx_description
1 polymer ?
#
loop_
_entity_poly.entity_id
_entity_poly.type
_entity_poly.pdbx_seq_one_letter_code
_entity_poly.pdbx_strand_id
1 'polypeptide(L)'
;MPWEGTPELPVGVAQLENQVAGHTAAQGCLGLLKTSNNDGTILKPTGKVLCGIREIAFYERLKDAQEKPIQHNVDAVDATTASFELLNRIVPRYYGHPKLAIGGKEMEFIQLEDLTHGFEQPCIMDVKIGRRTWDPLATPEKRKAEESKYKACRQRFGLCIPGFQVFSHRCGGQLIRHGKDYGKKLTEVNIRDGKKSGLNGVGEV
;
A
#
# COMPACT_ATOMS: atom_id res chain seq x y z
N MET A 1 7.24 -14.35 -6.88
CA MET A 1 7.60 -15.78 -6.69
C MET A 1 6.80 -16.25 -5.49
N PRO A 2 5.99 -17.31 -5.60
CA PRO A 2 5.40 -17.96 -4.44
C PRO A 2 6.50 -18.57 -3.57
N TRP A 3 6.36 -18.54 -2.25
CA TRP A 3 7.23 -19.24 -1.31
C TRP A 3 6.60 -20.59 -0.92
N GLU A 4 7.41 -21.65 -0.88
CA GLU A 4 7.02 -22.92 -0.26
C GLU A 4 7.24 -22.81 1.25
N GLY A 5 6.22 -22.34 1.98
CA GLY A 5 6.28 -22.08 3.42
C GLY A 5 6.69 -20.66 3.79
N THR A 6 6.69 -20.35 5.08
CA THR A 6 7.12 -19.05 5.62
C THR A 6 8.64 -18.95 5.49
N PRO A 7 9.20 -17.97 4.75
CA PRO A 7 10.64 -17.82 4.66
C PRO A 7 11.26 -17.51 6.02
N GLU A 8 12.46 -18.04 6.27
CA GLU A 8 13.29 -17.59 7.38
C GLU A 8 13.64 -16.11 7.19
N LEU A 9 13.21 -15.29 8.16
CA LEU A 9 13.49 -13.86 8.20
C LEU A 9 14.75 -13.59 9.03
N PRO A 10 15.57 -12.58 8.65
CA PRO A 10 16.70 -12.14 9.45
C PRO A 10 16.30 -11.77 10.87
N VAL A 11 17.25 -11.92 11.81
CA VAL A 11 17.11 -11.37 13.16
C VAL A 11 16.81 -9.87 13.03
N GLY A 12 15.81 -9.41 13.77
CA GLY A 12 15.40 -8.00 13.69
C GLY A 12 14.25 -7.73 12.71
N VAL A 13 13.72 -8.74 12.01
CA VAL A 13 12.68 -8.57 10.98
C VAL A 13 11.53 -9.53 11.22
N ALA A 14 10.30 -9.03 11.10
CA ALA A 14 9.08 -9.81 11.25
C ALA A 14 8.06 -9.50 10.15
N GLN A 15 7.07 -10.38 9.99
CA GLN A 15 5.96 -10.16 9.06
C GLN A 15 5.09 -8.98 9.53
N LEU A 16 4.67 -8.10 8.61
CA LEU A 16 3.67 -7.08 8.93
C LEU A 16 2.26 -7.70 8.92
N GLU A 17 1.65 -7.81 10.09
CA GLU A 17 0.40 -8.55 10.27
C GLU A 17 -0.82 -7.85 9.69
N ASN A 18 -0.82 -6.51 9.65
CA ASN A 18 -1.97 -5.66 9.31
C ASN A 18 -1.99 -5.24 7.82
N GLN A 19 -1.26 -5.94 6.95
CA GLN A 19 -1.31 -5.72 5.50
C GLN A 19 -2.67 -6.18 4.91
N VAL A 20 -3.50 -5.23 4.49
CA VAL A 20 -4.88 -5.50 4.01
C VAL A 20 -4.99 -5.80 2.52
N ALA A 21 -3.96 -5.50 1.73
CA ALA A 21 -3.99 -5.62 0.27
C ALA A 21 -2.59 -5.84 -0.34
N GLY A 22 -2.54 -5.96 -1.67
CA GLY A 22 -1.31 -6.29 -2.39
C GLY A 22 -0.94 -7.76 -2.29
N HIS A 23 0.35 -8.07 -2.47
CA HIS A 23 0.89 -9.41 -2.31
C HIS A 23 1.14 -9.67 -0.82
N THR A 24 0.25 -10.41 -0.18
CA THR A 24 0.30 -10.69 1.27
C THR A 24 0.92 -12.05 1.55
N ALA A 25 1.39 -12.27 2.79
CA ALA A 25 1.82 -13.57 3.28
C ALA A 25 0.75 -14.66 3.11
N ALA A 26 -0.52 -14.31 3.34
CA ALA A 26 -1.67 -15.20 3.14
C ALA A 26 -1.86 -15.67 1.69
N GLN A 27 -1.20 -15.01 0.71
CA GLN A 27 -1.19 -15.41 -0.70
C GLN A 27 0.09 -16.16 -1.11
N GLY A 28 0.89 -16.61 -0.14
CA GLY A 28 2.18 -17.26 -0.37
C GLY A 28 3.26 -16.31 -0.89
N CYS A 29 3.09 -15.00 -0.70
CA CYS A 29 4.09 -13.99 -1.04
C CYS A 29 4.86 -13.55 0.21
N LEU A 30 6.00 -12.86 0.06
CA LEU A 30 6.76 -12.37 1.22
C LEU A 30 5.96 -11.35 2.05
N GLY A 31 5.04 -10.58 1.45
CA GLY A 31 4.33 -9.52 2.17
C GLY A 31 5.22 -8.32 2.51
N LEU A 32 4.63 -7.33 3.16
CA LEU A 32 5.37 -6.29 3.87
C LEU A 32 5.98 -6.89 5.13
N LEU A 33 7.17 -6.41 5.48
CA LEU A 33 7.85 -6.75 6.72
C LEU A 33 7.95 -5.51 7.61
N LYS A 34 8.17 -5.72 8.90
CA LYS A 34 8.47 -4.70 9.89
C LYS A 34 9.79 -5.03 10.57
N THR A 35 10.50 -4.00 10.99
CA THR A 35 11.65 -4.12 11.86
C THR A 35 11.17 -4.43 13.30
N SER A 36 11.78 -5.39 13.97
CA SER A 36 11.37 -5.82 15.32
C SER A 36 11.88 -4.90 16.43
N ASN A 37 12.78 -3.97 16.10
CA ASN A 37 13.22 -2.88 16.99
C ASN A 37 12.14 -1.80 17.18
N ASN A 38 11.00 -1.91 16.48
CA ASN A 38 9.90 -0.96 16.52
C ASN A 38 10.33 0.49 16.18
N ASP A 39 11.27 0.64 15.25
CA ASP A 39 11.78 1.94 14.80
C ASP A 39 10.80 2.78 13.97
N GLY A 40 9.54 2.32 13.85
CA GLY A 40 8.50 3.02 13.09
C GLY A 40 8.66 2.88 11.58
N THR A 41 9.35 1.84 11.10
CA THR A 41 9.51 1.58 9.67
C THR A 41 9.00 0.21 9.24
N ILE A 42 8.64 0.12 7.96
CA ILE A 42 8.31 -1.11 7.24
C ILE A 42 9.27 -1.32 6.07
N LEU A 43 9.44 -2.58 5.68
CA LEU A 43 10.20 -3.00 4.52
C LEU A 43 9.24 -3.53 3.47
N LYS A 44 9.17 -2.82 2.34
CA LYS A 44 8.38 -3.21 1.18
C LYS A 44 9.26 -3.92 0.15
N PRO A 45 9.02 -5.20 -0.17
CA PRO A 45 9.77 -5.87 -1.23
C PRO A 45 9.53 -5.18 -2.58
N THR A 46 10.60 -4.97 -3.36
CA THR A 46 10.56 -4.34 -4.70
C THR A 46 9.71 -5.10 -5.74
N GLY A 47 9.29 -6.32 -5.44
CA GLY A 47 8.31 -7.08 -6.21
C GLY A 47 8.81 -7.43 -7.61
N LYS A 48 8.19 -6.88 -8.66
CA LYS A 48 8.66 -7.05 -10.05
C LYS A 48 9.77 -6.05 -10.32
N VAL A 49 10.87 -6.49 -10.94
CA VAL A 49 12.07 -5.68 -11.22
C VAL A 49 11.75 -4.26 -11.71
N LEU A 50 10.95 -4.12 -12.78
CA LEU A 50 10.59 -2.80 -13.32
C LEU A 50 9.71 -1.95 -12.38
N CYS A 51 8.85 -2.58 -11.57
CA CYS A 51 8.05 -1.86 -10.58
C CYS A 51 8.93 -1.35 -9.46
N GLY A 52 9.85 -2.19 -8.95
CA GLY A 52 10.83 -1.83 -7.94
C GLY A 52 11.70 -0.65 -8.36
N ILE A 53 12.31 -0.71 -9.54
CA ILE A 53 13.16 0.36 -10.09
C ILE A 53 12.39 1.69 -10.15
N ARG A 54 11.14 1.67 -10.62
CA ARG A 54 10.32 2.88 -10.74
C ARG A 54 9.93 3.45 -9.39
N GLU A 55 9.62 2.59 -8.42
CA GLU A 55 9.22 3.02 -7.08
C GLU A 55 10.41 3.59 -6.30
N ILE A 56 11.59 2.95 -6.37
CA ILE A 56 12.83 3.51 -5.80
C ILE A 56 13.13 4.86 -6.43
N ALA A 57 13.14 4.96 -7.77
CA ALA A 57 13.41 6.22 -8.46
C ALA A 57 12.38 7.32 -8.14
N PHE A 58 11.15 6.96 -7.78
CA PHE A 58 10.15 7.93 -7.30
C PHE A 58 10.54 8.49 -5.93
N TYR A 59 10.85 7.62 -4.96
CA TYR A 59 11.23 8.06 -3.61
C TYR A 59 12.58 8.79 -3.56
N GLU A 60 13.58 8.35 -4.33
CA GLU A 60 14.86 9.07 -4.46
C GLU A 60 14.65 10.49 -5.00
N ARG A 61 13.83 10.66 -6.04
CA ARG A 61 13.51 12.00 -6.57
C ARG A 61 12.79 12.88 -5.56
N LEU A 62 11.89 12.31 -4.75
CA LEU A 62 11.22 13.06 -3.68
C LEU A 62 12.21 13.52 -2.62
N LYS A 63 13.11 12.62 -2.19
CA LYS A 63 14.16 12.92 -1.21
C LYS A 63 15.13 13.97 -1.73
N ASP A 64 15.61 13.84 -2.96
CA ASP A 64 16.47 14.83 -3.62
C ASP A 64 15.82 16.22 -3.67
N ALA A 65 14.51 16.27 -3.91
CA ALA A 65 13.74 17.52 -3.94
C ALA A 65 13.60 18.16 -2.55
N GLN A 66 13.70 17.39 -1.45
CA GLN A 66 13.72 17.91 -0.08
C GLN A 66 15.09 18.45 0.32
N GLU A 67 16.17 17.78 -0.10
CA GLU A 67 17.53 18.11 0.33
C GLU A 67 18.13 19.28 -0.46
N LYS A 68 17.63 19.56 -1.67
CA LYS A 68 18.04 20.74 -2.45
C LYS A 68 17.41 22.00 -1.83
N PRO A 69 18.22 22.96 -1.35
CA PRO A 69 17.68 24.24 -0.91
C PRO A 69 16.88 24.87 -2.06
N ILE A 70 15.68 25.35 -1.76
CA ILE A 70 14.95 26.23 -2.68
C ILE A 70 15.87 27.42 -2.94
N GLN A 71 16.48 27.48 -4.13
CA GLN A 71 17.17 28.67 -4.59
C GLN A 71 16.10 29.77 -4.65
N HIS A 72 16.04 30.59 -3.60
CA HIS A 72 15.12 31.71 -3.48
C HIS A 72 15.46 32.72 -4.59
N ASN A 73 14.84 32.55 -5.75
CA ASN A 73 14.44 33.68 -6.58
C ASN A 73 12.96 33.90 -6.29
N VAL A 74 12.66 35.09 -5.75
CA VAL A 74 11.54 35.37 -4.86
C VAL A 74 10.19 35.52 -5.59
N ASP A 75 10.08 35.18 -6.88
CA ASP A 75 8.95 35.67 -7.70
C ASP A 75 8.02 34.60 -8.28
N ALA A 76 8.26 33.30 -8.11
CA ALA A 76 7.26 32.26 -8.36
C ALA A 76 7.69 30.89 -7.82
N VAL A 77 6.88 30.29 -6.93
CA VAL A 77 6.96 28.83 -6.70
C VAL A 77 6.45 28.15 -7.97
N ASP A 78 7.33 27.55 -8.77
CA ASP A 78 6.90 26.77 -9.93
C ASP A 78 5.97 25.61 -9.49
N ALA A 79 4.97 25.29 -10.31
CA ALA A 79 3.98 24.26 -10.06
C ALA A 79 4.62 22.89 -9.77
N THR A 80 5.82 22.66 -10.33
CA THR A 80 6.64 21.48 -10.06
C THR A 80 7.08 21.42 -8.59
N THR A 81 7.61 22.51 -8.04
CA THR A 81 8.04 22.62 -6.64
C THR A 81 6.86 22.43 -5.69
N ALA A 82 5.74 23.11 -5.96
CA ALA A 82 4.52 22.95 -5.15
C ALA A 82 4.00 21.49 -5.16
N SER A 83 4.14 20.78 -6.29
CA SER A 83 3.77 19.37 -6.39
C SER A 83 4.68 18.48 -5.55
N PHE A 84 6.00 18.73 -5.54
CA PHE A 84 6.95 18.00 -4.70
C PHE A 84 6.70 18.22 -3.20
N GLU A 85 6.44 19.46 -2.79
CA GLU A 85 6.08 19.80 -1.42
C GLU A 85 4.80 19.08 -0.97
N LEU A 86 3.77 19.07 -1.82
CA LEU A 86 2.53 18.36 -1.53
C LEU A 86 2.78 16.85 -1.41
N LEU A 87 3.49 16.26 -2.37
CA LEU A 87 3.80 14.83 -2.38
C LEU A 87 4.54 14.42 -1.09
N ASN A 88 5.55 15.19 -0.69
CA ASN A 88 6.33 14.96 0.52
C ASN A 88 5.50 14.96 1.81
N ARG A 89 4.33 15.61 1.82
CA ARG A 89 3.42 15.65 2.97
C ARG A 89 2.43 14.48 3.01
N ILE A 90 2.19 13.81 1.88
CA ILE A 90 1.13 12.80 1.75
C ILE A 90 1.65 11.38 1.50
N VAL A 91 2.92 11.22 1.15
CA VAL A 91 3.55 9.89 1.02
C VAL A 91 4.31 9.54 2.30
N PRO A 92 4.48 8.23 2.62
CA PRO A 92 5.32 7.81 3.75
C PRO A 92 6.74 8.34 3.63
N ARG A 93 7.36 8.72 4.75
CA ARG A 93 8.79 9.07 4.74
C ARG A 93 9.63 7.89 4.23
N TYR A 94 10.62 8.21 3.41
CA TYR A 94 11.54 7.24 2.82
C TYR A 94 12.88 7.20 3.55
N TYR A 95 13.35 5.99 3.86
CA TYR A 95 14.59 5.76 4.64
C TYR A 95 15.69 5.08 3.82
N GLY A 96 15.48 4.88 2.51
CA GLY A 96 16.41 4.18 1.63
C GLY A 96 15.87 2.83 1.17
N HIS A 97 16.71 2.09 0.44
CA HIS A 97 16.33 0.84 -0.18
C HIS A 97 17.32 -0.30 0.16
N PRO A 98 17.27 -0.82 1.41
CA PRO A 98 18.25 -1.79 1.87
C PRO A 98 18.09 -3.15 1.16
N LYS A 99 19.18 -3.91 1.15
CA LYS A 99 19.19 -5.30 0.70
C LYS A 99 19.32 -6.24 1.89
N LEU A 100 18.49 -7.28 1.92
CA LEU A 100 18.48 -8.28 2.98
C LEU A 100 18.50 -9.69 2.37
N ALA A 101 19.19 -10.61 3.04
CA ALA A 101 19.14 -12.02 2.68
C ALA A 101 17.91 -12.69 3.30
N ILE A 102 16.93 -13.08 2.48
CA ILE A 102 15.73 -13.83 2.91
C ILE A 102 15.77 -15.21 2.27
N GLY A 103 15.75 -16.28 3.08
CA GLY A 103 15.80 -17.66 2.56
C GLY A 103 17.00 -17.91 1.63
N GLY A 104 18.17 -17.37 1.98
CA GLY A 104 19.40 -17.52 1.19
C GLY A 104 19.47 -16.68 -0.10
N LYS A 105 18.50 -15.80 -0.36
CA LYS A 105 18.49 -14.91 -1.53
C LYS A 105 18.58 -13.45 -1.11
N GLU A 106 19.49 -12.70 -1.74
CA GLU A 106 19.52 -11.25 -1.59
C GLU A 106 18.27 -10.64 -2.24
N MET A 107 17.54 -9.85 -1.47
CA MET A 107 16.33 -9.17 -1.89
C MET A 107 16.44 -7.69 -1.55
N GLU A 108 16.01 -6.83 -2.48
CA GLU A 108 15.97 -5.39 -2.28
C GLU A 108 14.59 -4.95 -1.80
N PHE A 109 14.59 -4.06 -0.79
CA PHE A 109 13.41 -3.52 -0.15
C PHE A 109 13.40 -2.01 -0.27
N ILE A 110 12.23 -1.41 -0.14
CA ILE A 110 12.04 0.02 0.06
C ILE A 110 11.66 0.19 1.54
N GLN A 111 12.47 0.92 2.30
CA GLN A 111 12.20 1.20 3.71
C GLN A 111 11.38 2.48 3.83
N LEU A 112 10.19 2.35 4.40
CA LEU A 112 9.20 3.41 4.51
C LEU A 112 8.72 3.57 5.95
N GLU A 113 8.22 4.76 6.27
CA GLU A 113 7.49 5.01 7.51
C GLU A 113 6.30 4.06 7.66
N ASP A 114 6.16 3.48 8.86
CA ASP A 114 4.98 2.73 9.25
C ASP A 114 3.89 3.71 9.69
N LEU A 115 2.94 3.98 8.80
CA LEU A 115 1.79 4.85 9.07
C LEU A 115 0.85 4.31 10.16
N THR A 116 1.03 3.07 10.59
CA THR A 116 0.24 2.43 11.66
C THR A 116 1.00 2.33 12.97
N HIS A 117 2.24 2.83 13.03
CA HIS A 117 3.03 2.84 14.25
C HIS A 117 2.34 3.65 15.35
N GLY A 118 2.36 3.13 16.58
CA GLY A 118 1.69 3.74 17.73
C GLY A 118 0.18 3.51 17.81
N PHE A 119 -0.46 2.94 16.79
CA PHE A 119 -1.88 2.55 16.86
C PHE A 119 -2.03 1.14 17.44
N GLU A 120 -2.84 0.98 18.47
CA GLU A 120 -3.11 -0.34 19.06
C GLU A 120 -3.98 -1.22 18.15
N GLN A 121 -5.05 -0.64 17.58
CA GLN A 121 -6.04 -1.35 16.78
C GLN A 121 -6.35 -0.57 15.48
N PRO A 122 -5.40 -0.49 14.54
CA PRO A 122 -5.54 0.37 13.37
C PRO A 122 -6.66 -0.14 12.44
N CYS A 123 -7.60 0.75 12.12
CA CYS A 123 -8.50 0.60 10.99
C CYS A 123 -7.76 1.03 9.72
N ILE A 124 -7.61 0.12 8.77
CA ILE A 124 -6.76 0.31 7.58
C ILE A 124 -7.59 0.09 6.33
N MET A 125 -7.45 0.94 5.33
CA MET A 125 -8.11 0.77 4.04
C MET A 125 -7.14 1.06 2.91
N ASP A 126 -6.93 0.09 2.03
CA ASP A 126 -6.26 0.34 0.75
C ASP A 126 -7.31 0.81 -0.24
N VAL A 127 -7.12 2.02 -0.77
CA VAL A 127 -7.93 2.59 -1.84
C VAL A 127 -7.04 2.83 -3.06
N LYS A 128 -7.26 2.06 -4.11
CA LYS A 128 -6.58 2.23 -5.39
C LYS A 128 -7.30 3.29 -6.21
N ILE A 129 -6.60 4.40 -6.51
CA ILE A 129 -7.14 5.52 -7.28
C ILE A 129 -6.84 5.35 -8.78
N GLY A 130 -7.80 5.73 -9.62
CA GLY A 130 -7.70 5.79 -11.08
C GLY A 130 -8.78 4.98 -11.82
N ARG A 131 -9.36 5.57 -12.88
CA ARG A 131 -10.23 4.85 -13.84
C ARG A 131 -9.47 3.84 -14.69
N ARG A 132 -8.14 3.90 -14.69
CA ARG A 132 -7.22 2.98 -15.38
C ARG A 132 -6.25 2.41 -14.34
N THR A 133 -6.30 1.10 -14.13
CA THR A 133 -5.46 0.41 -13.11
C THR A 133 -4.36 -0.44 -13.74
N TRP A 134 -4.14 -0.31 -15.05
CA TRP A 134 -3.04 -0.92 -15.77
C TRP A 134 -2.07 0.14 -16.28
N ASP A 135 -0.80 -0.26 -16.34
CA ASP A 135 0.29 0.55 -16.89
C ASP A 135 0.11 0.75 -18.41
N PRO A 136 0.50 1.89 -18.99
CA PRO A 136 0.50 2.09 -20.44
C PRO A 136 1.25 0.98 -21.20
N LEU A 137 2.28 0.40 -20.60
CA LEU A 137 3.11 -0.68 -21.15
C LEU A 137 2.60 -2.08 -20.75
N ALA A 138 1.41 -2.18 -20.15
CA ALA A 138 0.81 -3.48 -19.83
C ALA A 138 0.42 -4.25 -21.10
N THR A 139 0.63 -5.57 -21.10
CA THR A 139 0.20 -6.46 -22.18
C THR A 139 -1.32 -6.46 -22.32
N PRO A 140 -1.88 -6.79 -23.51
CA PRO A 140 -3.32 -6.86 -23.72
C PRO A 140 -4.05 -7.75 -22.71
N GLU A 141 -3.46 -8.87 -22.32
CA GLU A 141 -4.02 -9.82 -21.35
C GLU A 141 -4.10 -9.19 -19.97
N LYS A 142 -3.03 -8.49 -19.54
CA LYS A 142 -3.00 -7.79 -18.26
C LYS A 142 -4.01 -6.64 -18.23
N ARG A 143 -4.19 -5.93 -19.35
CA ARG A 143 -5.20 -4.87 -19.48
C ARG A 143 -6.61 -5.45 -19.30
N LYS A 144 -6.97 -6.50 -20.07
CA LYS A 144 -8.27 -7.18 -19.97
C LYS A 144 -8.53 -7.72 -18.56
N ALA A 145 -7.51 -8.30 -17.93
CA ALA A 145 -7.61 -8.82 -16.56
C ALA A 145 -7.86 -7.70 -15.52
N GLU A 146 -7.23 -6.54 -15.66
CA GLU A 146 -7.47 -5.40 -14.76
C GLU A 146 -8.81 -4.69 -15.04
N GLU A 147 -9.23 -4.60 -16.31
CA GLU A 147 -10.50 -4.00 -16.74
C GLU A 147 -11.72 -4.74 -16.21
N SER A 148 -11.65 -6.07 -16.11
CA SER A 148 -12.72 -6.91 -15.58
C SER A 148 -12.93 -6.76 -14.07
N LYS A 149 -11.97 -6.18 -13.33
CA LYS A 149 -12.03 -6.02 -11.88
C LYS A 149 -12.67 -4.67 -11.49
N TYR A 150 -13.43 -4.68 -10.39
CA TYR A 150 -14.02 -3.48 -9.77
C TYR A 150 -14.77 -2.55 -10.76
N LYS A 151 -15.44 -3.12 -11.76
CA LYS A 151 -15.99 -2.39 -12.91
C LYS A 151 -16.91 -1.24 -12.49
N ALA A 152 -17.85 -1.50 -11.58
CA ALA A 152 -18.80 -0.50 -11.09
C ALA A 152 -18.09 0.68 -10.40
N CYS A 153 -17.21 0.39 -9.44
CA CYS A 153 -16.49 1.42 -8.68
C CYS A 153 -15.52 2.23 -9.54
N ARG A 154 -14.77 1.57 -10.44
CA ARG A 154 -13.82 2.24 -11.35
C ARG A 154 -14.52 3.18 -12.32
N GLN A 155 -15.62 2.74 -12.94
CA GLN A 155 -16.34 3.55 -13.92
C GLN A 155 -17.03 4.74 -13.28
N ARG A 156 -17.62 4.56 -12.10
CA ARG A 156 -18.39 5.60 -11.41
C ARG A 156 -17.52 6.58 -10.64
N PHE A 157 -16.60 6.08 -9.82
CA PHE A 157 -15.84 6.87 -8.84
C PHE A 157 -14.37 6.99 -9.20
N GLY A 158 -13.86 6.18 -10.13
CA GLY A 158 -12.44 6.14 -10.43
C GLY A 158 -11.60 5.60 -9.27
N LEU A 159 -12.14 4.68 -8.46
CA LEU A 159 -11.41 4.03 -7.37
C LEU A 159 -11.79 2.55 -7.21
N CYS A 160 -10.97 1.81 -6.48
CA CYS A 160 -11.23 0.44 -6.01
C CYS A 160 -10.79 0.29 -4.57
N ILE A 161 -11.45 -0.58 -3.78
CA ILE A 161 -11.02 -0.94 -2.43
C ILE A 161 -10.56 -2.39 -2.45
N PRO A 162 -9.26 -2.69 -2.71
CA PRO A 162 -8.77 -4.06 -2.76
C PRO A 162 -8.73 -4.78 -1.41
N GLY A 163 -8.75 -4.04 -0.31
CA GLY A 163 -8.88 -4.64 1.02
C GLY A 163 -8.87 -3.59 2.12
N PHE A 164 -9.49 -3.94 3.23
CA PHE A 164 -9.57 -3.09 4.42
C PHE A 164 -9.75 -3.91 5.69
N GLN A 165 -9.55 -3.26 6.82
CA GLN A 165 -9.64 -3.79 8.16
C GLN A 165 -10.30 -2.75 9.05
N VAL A 166 -11.25 -3.16 9.88
CA VAL A 166 -11.93 -2.28 10.84
C VAL A 166 -11.94 -2.94 12.21
N PHE A 167 -11.55 -2.18 13.23
CA PHE A 167 -11.74 -2.57 14.62
C PHE A 167 -13.17 -2.23 15.06
N SER A 168 -13.92 -3.24 15.53
CA SER A 168 -15.32 -3.11 15.92
C SER A 168 -15.51 -3.31 17.41
N HIS A 169 -15.77 -2.22 18.13
CA HIS A 169 -16.22 -2.27 19.53
C HIS A 169 -17.58 -2.99 19.67
N ARG A 170 -18.44 -2.89 18.66
CA ARG A 170 -19.78 -3.51 18.69
C ARG A 170 -19.71 -5.03 18.58
N CYS A 171 -18.69 -5.56 17.91
CA CYS A 171 -18.44 -6.99 17.79
C CYS A 171 -17.44 -7.49 18.85
N GLY A 172 -17.53 -6.96 20.08
CA GLY A 172 -16.70 -7.42 21.19
C GLY A 172 -15.21 -7.06 21.09
N GLY A 173 -14.88 -5.96 20.39
CA GLY A 173 -13.48 -5.53 20.23
C GLY A 173 -12.70 -6.41 19.24
N GLN A 174 -13.34 -6.80 18.14
CA GLN A 174 -12.73 -7.66 17.12
C GLN A 174 -12.26 -6.88 15.90
N LEU A 175 -11.21 -7.40 15.28
CA LEU A 175 -10.63 -6.88 14.05
C LEU A 175 -11.22 -7.61 12.85
N ILE A 176 -12.03 -6.92 12.06
CA ILE A 176 -12.74 -7.48 10.91
C ILE A 176 -11.97 -7.14 9.63
N ARG A 177 -11.57 -8.15 8.86
CA ARG A 177 -10.82 -7.99 7.61
C ARG A 177 -11.66 -8.35 6.40
N HIS A 178 -11.63 -7.49 5.40
CA HIS A 178 -12.28 -7.68 4.12
C HIS A 178 -11.27 -7.58 2.99
N GLY A 179 -11.15 -8.64 2.18
CA GLY A 179 -10.24 -8.68 1.04
C GLY A 179 -10.89 -8.28 -0.29
N LYS A 180 -10.16 -8.56 -1.37
CA LYS A 180 -10.52 -8.26 -2.77
C LYS A 180 -11.94 -8.69 -3.16
N ASP A 181 -12.44 -9.79 -2.62
CA ASP A 181 -13.73 -10.34 -3.00
C ASP A 181 -14.91 -9.58 -2.39
N TYR A 182 -14.68 -8.93 -1.24
CA TYR A 182 -15.63 -7.95 -0.71
C TYR A 182 -15.61 -6.67 -1.55
N GLY A 183 -14.41 -6.13 -1.81
CA GLY A 183 -14.22 -4.91 -2.58
C GLY A 183 -14.83 -4.95 -3.98
N LYS A 184 -14.81 -6.11 -4.66
CA LYS A 184 -15.43 -6.29 -5.99
C LYS A 184 -16.96 -6.24 -5.95
N LYS A 185 -17.58 -6.52 -4.80
CA LYS A 185 -19.04 -6.45 -4.59
C LYS A 185 -19.51 -5.04 -4.22
N LEU A 186 -18.59 -4.10 -4.02
CA LEU A 186 -18.93 -2.72 -3.74
C LEU A 186 -19.62 -2.05 -4.95
N THR A 187 -20.70 -1.33 -4.65
CA THR A 187 -21.57 -0.58 -5.56
C THR A 187 -21.72 0.85 -5.04
N GLU A 188 -22.33 1.73 -5.83
CA GLU A 188 -22.61 3.11 -5.42
C GLU A 188 -23.43 3.21 -4.13
N VAL A 189 -24.42 2.33 -3.98
CA VAL A 189 -25.31 2.32 -2.81
C VAL A 189 -24.54 1.90 -1.56
N ASN A 190 -23.76 0.81 -1.62
CA ASN A 190 -23.11 0.28 -0.43
C ASN A 190 -21.87 1.09 0.00
N ILE A 191 -21.15 1.75 -0.92
CA ILE A 191 -20.06 2.66 -0.56
C ILE A 191 -20.60 3.88 0.21
N ARG A 192 -21.74 4.44 -0.22
CA ARG A 192 -22.38 5.57 0.46
C ARG A 192 -23.00 5.15 1.80
N ASP A 193 -23.64 3.98 1.83
CA ASP A 193 -24.28 3.44 3.02
C ASP A 193 -23.28 2.68 3.91
N GLY A 194 -22.19 3.33 4.35
CA GLY A 194 -21.09 2.75 5.15
C GLY A 194 -21.49 1.83 6.33
N LYS A 195 -22.73 1.95 6.83
CA LYS A 195 -23.34 1.08 7.87
C LYS A 195 -23.74 -0.32 7.37
N LYS A 196 -24.15 -0.47 6.10
CA LYS A 196 -24.54 -1.76 5.49
C LYS A 196 -23.40 -2.47 4.76
N SER A 197 -22.29 -1.77 4.52
CA SER A 197 -21.16 -2.26 3.73
C SER A 197 -19.97 -2.76 4.55
N GLY A 198 -20.16 -3.10 5.84
CA GLY A 198 -19.08 -3.58 6.71
C GLY A 198 -17.95 -2.57 6.96
N LEU A 199 -17.96 -1.41 6.30
CA LEU A 199 -16.99 -0.32 6.44
C LEU A 199 -16.98 0.30 7.85
N ASN A 200 -18.07 0.10 8.61
CA ASN A 200 -18.19 0.52 10.01
C ASN A 200 -17.99 -0.64 11.01
N GLY A 201 -17.50 -1.80 10.59
CA GLY A 201 -17.30 -2.96 11.47
C GLY A 201 -18.60 -3.62 11.93
N VAL A 202 -19.70 -3.40 11.19
CA VAL A 202 -20.98 -4.09 11.40
C VAL A 202 -21.10 -5.11 10.26
N GLY A 203 -20.73 -6.35 10.53
CA GLY A 203 -21.16 -7.47 9.69
C GLY A 203 -22.63 -7.75 9.98
N GLU A 204 -23.46 -7.89 8.94
CA GLU A 204 -24.77 -8.53 9.13
C GLU A 204 -24.52 -9.95 9.64
N VAL A 205 -25.17 -10.30 10.76
CA VAL A 205 -25.28 -11.66 11.29
C VAL A 205 -26.29 -12.42 10.44
#